data_AF-A0A9D4QCL0-F1
#
_entry.id   AF-A0A9D4QCL0-F1
#
_cell.length_a   1.000
_cell.length_b   1.000
_cell.length_c   1.000
_cell.angle_alpha   90.00
_cell.angle_beta   90.00
_cell.angle_gamma   90.00
#
_symmetry.space_group_name_H-M   'P 1'
#
loop_
_entity.id
_entity.type
_entity.pdbx_description
1 polymer ?
#
loop_
_entity_poly.entity_id
_entity_poly.type
_entity_poly.pdbx_seq_one_letter_code
_entity_poly.pdbx_strand_id
1 'polypeptide(L)'
;MSPYYCGPGNSDGHPPIYDLFAVTNHHGGMLGGHYTAFARCIDPIDTRLSEIGWRLFDDSRVVDVSDPRVVTASAYMLFYRRRGVPFDLPTKMPRPLPSASRLVPVQSQKLVKDQENLLGQELACLNDSNNNRRVCESSDDSTMDDDDDDMNSPD
;
A
#
# COMPACT_ATOMS: atom_id res chain seq x y z
N MET A 1 -10.71 -1.03 23.45
CA MET A 1 -11.57 -2.18 23.10
C MET A 1 -12.40 -2.72 24.27
N SER A 2 -12.10 -2.36 25.53
CA SER A 2 -12.87 -2.78 26.71
C SER A 2 -14.39 -2.57 26.66
N PRO A 3 -14.95 -1.45 26.13
CA PRO A 3 -16.41 -1.28 26.09
C PRO A 3 -17.11 -2.19 25.07
N TYR A 4 -16.36 -2.83 24.17
CA TYR A 4 -16.88 -3.74 23.14
C TYR A 4 -16.55 -5.20 23.44
N TYR A 5 -15.95 -5.49 24.59
CA TYR A 5 -15.55 -6.84 24.97
C TYR A 5 -16.66 -7.53 25.78
N CYS A 6 -17.32 -8.51 25.18
CA CYS A 6 -18.28 -9.38 25.84
C CYS A 6 -17.64 -10.77 26.06
N GLY A 7 -16.84 -10.91 27.11
CA GLY A 7 -16.22 -12.19 27.48
C GLY A 7 -15.71 -12.16 28.91
N PRO A 8 -15.39 -13.33 29.51
CA PRO A 8 -14.68 -13.36 30.79
C PRO A 8 -13.36 -12.60 30.60
N GLY A 9 -13.05 -11.65 31.50
CA GLY A 9 -11.79 -10.90 31.45
C GLY A 9 -10.58 -11.81 31.40
N ASN A 10 -9.39 -11.24 31.21
CA ASN A 10 -8.15 -12.02 31.39
C ASN A 10 -8.09 -12.59 32.82
N SER A 11 -7.09 -13.42 33.14
CA SER A 11 -6.91 -14.01 34.50
C SER A 11 -7.09 -13.03 35.66
N ASP A 12 -6.82 -11.74 35.41
CA ASP A 12 -6.83 -10.66 36.40
C ASP A 12 -8.15 -9.85 36.39
N GLY A 13 -9.18 -10.33 35.66
CA GLY A 13 -10.49 -9.67 35.53
C GLY A 13 -10.49 -8.44 34.61
N HIS A 14 -9.34 -8.07 34.04
CA HIS A 14 -9.24 -6.91 33.15
C HIS A 14 -9.57 -7.26 31.68
N PRO A 15 -10.20 -6.33 30.94
CA PRO A 15 -10.41 -6.50 29.50
C PRO A 15 -9.08 -6.64 28.74
N PRO A 16 -9.07 -7.33 27.59
CA PRO A 16 -7.86 -7.49 26.80
C PRO A 16 -7.31 -6.15 26.30
N ILE A 17 -5.99 -5.98 26.43
CA ILE A 17 -5.25 -4.81 25.95
C ILE A 17 -4.59 -5.16 24.62
N TYR A 18 -4.64 -4.24 23.67
CA TYR A 18 -4.09 -4.42 22.33
C TYR A 18 -3.07 -3.33 21.99
N ASP A 19 -1.97 -3.72 21.36
CA ASP A 19 -0.95 -2.80 20.83
C ASP A 19 -1.04 -2.73 19.32
N LEU A 20 -1.10 -1.51 18.80
CA LEU A 20 -0.92 -1.25 17.37
C LEU A 20 0.53 -1.56 17.00
N PHE A 21 0.74 -2.39 15.99
CA PHE A 21 2.09 -2.74 15.53
C PHE A 21 2.30 -2.58 14.02
N ALA A 22 1.23 -2.48 13.23
CA ALA A 22 1.31 -2.06 11.85
C ALA A 22 0.09 -1.26 11.39
N VAL A 23 0.29 -0.37 10.43
CA VAL A 23 -0.73 0.44 9.76
C VAL A 23 -0.46 0.40 8.28
N THR A 24 -1.42 -0.04 7.47
CA THR A 24 -1.38 0.13 6.02
C THR A 24 -2.08 1.43 5.68
N ASN A 25 -1.41 2.28 4.91
CA ASN A 25 -1.94 3.51 4.38
C ASN A 25 -2.37 3.32 2.93
N HIS A 26 -3.40 4.03 2.51
CA HIS A 26 -3.80 4.16 1.11
C HIS A 26 -3.82 5.63 0.73
N HIS A 27 -3.07 5.98 -0.31
CA HIS A 27 -3.00 7.33 -0.86
C HIS A 27 -3.58 7.31 -2.27
N GLY A 28 -4.79 7.83 -2.43
CA GLY A 28 -5.46 7.83 -3.73
C GLY A 28 -6.97 7.82 -3.60
N GLY A 29 -7.63 7.63 -4.74
CA GLY A 29 -9.08 7.58 -4.85
C GLY A 29 -9.61 6.15 -4.83
N MET A 30 -10.93 6.02 -4.98
CA MET A 30 -11.60 4.72 -4.97
C MET A 30 -11.14 3.78 -6.11
N LEU A 31 -10.76 4.32 -7.27
CA LEU A 31 -10.36 3.56 -8.44
C LEU A 31 -8.86 3.24 -8.51
N GLY A 32 -8.04 3.82 -7.61
CA GLY A 32 -6.61 3.61 -7.64
C GLY A 32 -5.86 4.48 -6.65
N GLY A 33 -4.70 4.00 -6.23
CA GLY A 33 -3.84 4.67 -5.28
C GLY A 33 -2.58 3.88 -4.99
N HIS A 34 -1.77 4.43 -4.10
CA HIS A 34 -0.52 3.86 -3.64
C HIS A 34 -0.63 3.40 -2.19
N TYR A 35 -0.10 2.21 -1.90
CA TYR A 35 -0.10 1.64 -0.57
C TYR A 35 1.28 1.73 0.05
N THR A 36 1.33 2.25 1.27
CA THR A 36 2.54 2.22 2.10
C THR A 36 2.19 1.63 3.46
N ALA A 37 3.19 1.20 4.23
CA ALA A 37 2.94 0.62 5.54
C ALA A 37 3.87 1.21 6.59
N PHE A 38 3.31 1.58 7.74
CA PHE A 38 4.08 1.70 8.96
C PHE A 38 4.08 0.37 9.68
N ALA A 39 5.24 -0.14 10.10
CA ALA A 39 5.29 -1.30 10.97
C ALA A 39 6.41 -1.19 12.01
N ARG A 40 6.16 -1.79 13.18
CA ARG A 40 7.17 -2.03 14.20
C ARG A 40 7.81 -3.38 13.93
N CYS A 41 9.13 -3.43 13.88
CA CYS A 41 9.82 -4.71 13.88
C CYS A 41 9.78 -5.28 15.29
N ILE A 42 9.35 -6.54 15.36
CA ILE A 42 9.19 -7.29 16.60
C ILE A 42 10.54 -7.92 16.93
N ASP A 43 10.93 -7.90 18.21
CA ASP A 43 12.11 -8.64 18.65
C ASP A 43 11.86 -10.15 18.50
N PRO A 44 12.78 -10.91 17.89
CA PRO A 44 12.59 -12.34 17.66
C PRO A 44 12.62 -13.18 18.95
N ILE A 45 13.12 -12.64 20.06
CA ILE A 45 13.22 -13.26 21.39
C ILE A 45 12.02 -12.85 22.26
N ASP A 46 11.64 -11.57 22.27
CA ASP A 46 10.44 -11.08 22.97
C ASP A 46 9.46 -10.40 22.01
N THR A 47 8.48 -11.17 21.58
CA THR A 47 7.45 -10.71 20.64
C THR A 47 6.51 -9.65 21.22
N ARG A 48 6.63 -9.31 22.52
CA ARG A 48 5.89 -8.26 23.22
C ARG A 48 6.67 -6.96 23.25
N LEU A 49 7.97 -7.00 22.98
CA LEU A 49 8.81 -5.83 22.81
C LEU A 49 8.83 -5.42 21.34
N SER A 50 8.88 -4.11 21.13
CA SER A 50 9.12 -3.51 19.83
C SER A 50 10.38 -2.68 19.98
N GLU A 51 11.53 -3.35 19.99
CA GLU A 51 12.81 -2.70 20.28
C GLU A 51 13.26 -1.76 19.16
N ILE A 52 12.80 -2.00 17.93
CA ILE A 52 13.39 -1.38 16.74
C ILE A 52 12.58 -0.19 16.20
N GLY A 53 11.65 0.37 16.98
CA GLY A 53 10.87 1.55 16.59
C GLY A 53 9.94 1.31 15.40
N TRP A 54 9.38 2.40 14.85
CA TRP A 54 8.53 2.35 13.66
C TRP A 54 9.34 2.54 12.38
N ARG A 55 8.92 1.87 11.32
CA ARG A 55 9.45 2.03 9.96
C ARG A 55 8.36 2.29 8.97
N LEU A 56 8.65 3.10 7.95
CA LEU A 56 7.85 3.26 6.75
C LEU A 56 8.38 2.33 5.67
N PHE A 57 7.50 1.51 5.12
CA PHE A 57 7.72 0.64 3.97
C PHE A 57 6.95 1.23 2.78
N ASP A 58 7.71 1.59 1.75
CA ASP A 58 7.24 2.19 0.51
C ASP A 58 7.90 1.43 -0.66
N ASP A 59 7.26 0.35 -1.08
CA ASP A 59 7.78 -0.64 -2.03
C ASP A 59 9.20 -1.12 -1.70
N SER A 60 10.19 -0.70 -2.49
CA SER A 60 11.60 -1.08 -2.32
C SER A 60 12.34 -0.22 -1.28
N ARG A 61 11.68 0.81 -0.73
CA ARG A 61 12.25 1.77 0.20
C ARG A 61 11.76 1.51 1.63
N VAL A 62 12.71 1.44 2.56
CA VAL A 62 12.44 1.36 4.00
C VAL A 62 13.10 2.53 4.70
N VAL A 63 12.35 3.22 5.56
CA VAL A 63 12.83 4.39 6.31
C VAL A 63 12.47 4.26 7.79
N ASP A 64 13.44 4.48 8.67
CA ASP A 64 13.20 4.56 10.11
C ASP A 64 12.43 5.85 10.46
N VAL A 65 11.46 5.75 11.38
CA VAL A 65 10.56 6.84 11.76
C VAL A 65 10.74 7.16 13.24
N SER A 66 11.27 8.35 13.54
CA SER A 66 11.56 8.80 14.91
C SER A 66 10.32 9.29 15.67
N ASP A 67 9.42 10.02 15.00
CA ASP A 67 8.16 10.51 15.57
C ASP A 67 6.96 10.00 14.75
N PRO A 68 6.43 8.81 15.10
CA PRO A 68 5.45 8.14 14.29
C PRO A 68 4.06 8.71 14.58
N ARG A 69 3.67 9.77 13.87
CA ARG A 69 2.24 10.03 13.59
C ARG A 69 1.73 8.98 12.60
N VAL A 70 1.68 7.73 13.06
CA VAL A 70 1.36 6.54 12.23
C VAL A 70 -0.12 6.39 11.98
N VAL A 71 -0.96 6.96 12.84
CA VAL A 71 -2.40 7.07 12.61
C VAL A 71 -2.64 8.38 11.88
N THR A 72 -2.84 8.29 10.57
CA THR A 72 -3.10 9.44 9.69
C THR A 72 -4.46 9.27 9.01
N ALA A 73 -4.93 10.30 8.30
CA ALA A 73 -6.14 10.21 7.48
C ALA A 73 -6.03 9.16 6.37
N SER A 74 -4.81 8.81 5.95
CA SER A 74 -4.54 7.77 4.96
C SER A 74 -4.59 6.36 5.54
N ALA A 75 -4.72 6.19 6.86
CA ALA A 75 -4.75 4.86 7.48
C ALA A 75 -5.98 4.07 7.00
N TYR A 76 -5.72 2.95 6.33
CA TYR A 76 -6.74 2.11 5.71
C TYR A 76 -6.95 0.80 6.50
N MET A 77 -5.85 0.15 6.91
CA MET A 77 -5.91 -1.07 7.74
C MET A 77 -4.99 -0.94 8.94
N LEU A 78 -5.45 -1.42 10.10
CA LEU A 78 -4.71 -1.38 11.36
C LEU A 78 -4.53 -2.79 11.91
N PHE A 79 -3.30 -3.13 12.28
CA PHE A 79 -2.95 -4.43 12.84
C PHE A 79 -2.60 -4.29 14.32
N TYR A 80 -3.35 -5.02 15.14
CA TYR A 80 -3.23 -5.03 16.59
C TYR A 80 -2.83 -6.41 17.11
N ARG A 81 -1.94 -6.44 18.10
CA ARG A 81 -1.60 -7.66 18.86
C ARG A 81 -2.19 -7.60 20.26
N ARG A 82 -2.73 -8.71 20.76
CA ARG A 82 -3.22 -8.79 22.14
C ARG A 82 -2.04 -8.96 23.10
N ARG A 83 -1.96 -8.12 24.13
CA ARG A 83 -1.00 -8.32 25.23
C ARG A 83 -1.39 -9.55 26.06
N GLY A 84 -0.42 -10.30 26.54
CA GLY A 84 -0.67 -11.48 27.39
C GLY A 84 -0.74 -12.81 26.65
N VAL A 85 -0.77 -12.78 25.31
CA VAL A 85 -0.81 -13.99 24.50
C VAL A 85 0.58 -14.23 23.91
N PRO A 86 1.24 -15.36 24.20
CA PRO A 86 2.48 -15.74 23.54
C PRO A 86 2.27 -15.83 22.02
N PHE A 87 3.21 -15.29 21.26
CA PHE A 87 3.25 -15.43 19.82
C PHE A 87 4.39 -16.36 19.45
N ASP A 88 4.07 -17.61 19.16
CA ASP A 88 5.07 -18.58 18.72
C ASP A 88 5.38 -18.31 17.24
N LEU A 89 6.47 -17.58 16.98
CA LEU A 89 6.98 -17.48 15.63
C LEU A 89 7.39 -18.89 15.18
N PRO A 90 6.98 -19.36 13.99
CA PRO A 90 7.51 -20.60 13.43
C PRO A 90 9.03 -20.45 13.21
N THR A 91 9.83 -20.76 14.24
CA THR A 91 11.29 -20.60 14.22
C THR A 91 11.96 -21.64 13.33
N LYS A 92 11.20 -22.65 12.86
CA LYS A 92 11.61 -23.53 11.78
C LYS A 92 11.38 -22.83 10.45
N MET A 93 12.39 -22.11 9.97
CA MET A 93 12.58 -21.91 8.54
C MET A 93 12.30 -23.27 7.85
N PRO A 94 11.46 -23.34 6.81
CA PRO A 94 11.34 -24.56 6.03
C PRO A 94 12.75 -25.00 5.66
N ARG A 95 13.09 -26.25 5.99
CA ARG A 95 14.38 -26.86 5.63
C ARG A 95 14.65 -26.50 4.16
N PRO A 96 15.85 -26.00 3.79
CA PRO A 96 16.14 -25.70 2.39
C PRO A 96 15.78 -26.95 1.58
N LEU A 97 14.93 -26.77 0.56
CA LEU A 97 14.58 -27.85 -0.35
C LEU A 97 15.90 -28.49 -0.84
N PRO A 98 15.97 -29.82 -0.93
CA PRO A 98 17.14 -30.47 -1.50
C PRO A 98 17.43 -29.84 -2.86
N SER A 99 18.70 -29.44 -3.06
CA SER A 99 19.22 -28.84 -4.28
C SER A 99 18.59 -29.50 -5.50
N ALA A 100 17.90 -28.68 -6.31
CA ALA A 100 17.16 -29.09 -7.49
C ALA A 100 18.09 -29.75 -8.50
N SER A 101 18.28 -31.05 -8.36
CA SER A 101 18.89 -31.93 -9.35
C SER A 101 17.82 -32.89 -9.82
N ARG A 102 16.85 -32.34 -10.57
CA ARG A 102 16.13 -32.94 -11.71
C ARG A 102 14.89 -32.10 -12.02
N LEU A 103 15.05 -31.15 -12.95
CA LEU A 103 13.95 -30.38 -13.51
C LEU A 103 13.03 -31.33 -14.30
N VAL A 104 11.78 -31.45 -13.88
CA VAL A 104 10.66 -31.73 -14.78
C VAL A 104 9.84 -30.45 -14.78
N PRO A 105 9.68 -29.74 -15.91
CA PRO A 105 8.93 -28.50 -15.91
C PRO A 105 7.44 -28.83 -15.79
N VAL A 106 6.89 -28.70 -14.58
CA VAL A 106 5.44 -28.56 -14.41
C VAL A 106 5.17 -27.06 -14.50
N GLN A 107 4.81 -26.59 -15.70
CA GLN A 107 4.23 -25.25 -15.84
C GLN A 107 2.89 -25.25 -15.11
N SER A 108 2.85 -24.66 -13.92
CA SER A 108 1.60 -24.37 -13.21
C SER A 108 0.77 -23.45 -14.09
N GLN A 109 -0.40 -23.92 -14.53
CA GLN A 109 -1.37 -23.15 -15.34
C GLN A 109 -1.73 -21.79 -14.72
N LYS A 110 -1.57 -21.67 -13.39
CA LYS A 110 -1.73 -20.42 -12.66
C LYS A 110 -0.70 -19.37 -13.08
N LEU A 111 0.58 -19.74 -13.22
CA LEU A 111 1.65 -18.81 -13.60
C LEU A 111 1.46 -18.28 -15.03
N VAL A 112 1.02 -19.14 -15.95
CA VAL A 112 0.75 -18.74 -17.34
C VAL A 112 -0.42 -17.75 -17.39
N LYS A 113 -1.51 -18.02 -16.64
CA LYS A 113 -2.63 -17.08 -16.52
C LYS A 113 -2.22 -15.77 -15.87
N ASP A 114 -1.39 -15.80 -14.84
CA ASP A 114 -0.90 -14.60 -14.17
C ASP A 114 -0.06 -13.75 -15.13
N GLN A 115 0.73 -14.37 -16.02
CA GLN A 115 1.53 -13.70 -17.04
C GLN A 115 0.69 -13.10 -18.17
N GLU A 116 -0.32 -13.83 -18.65
CA GLU A 116 -1.28 -13.33 -19.66
C GLU A 116 -2.12 -12.18 -19.11
N ASN A 117 -2.51 -12.24 -17.84
CA ASN A 117 -3.29 -11.18 -17.20
C ASN A 117 -2.45 -9.90 -17.00
N LEU A 118 -1.15 -10.05 -16.73
CA LEU A 118 -0.22 -8.92 -16.61
C LEU A 118 0.01 -8.23 -17.97
N LEU A 119 0.18 -9.01 -19.05
CA LEU A 119 0.29 -8.49 -20.42
C LEU A 119 -1.01 -7.79 -20.86
N GLY A 120 -2.17 -8.33 -20.48
CA GLY A 120 -3.46 -7.71 -20.73
C GLY A 120 -3.62 -6.36 -20.02
N GLN A 121 -3.12 -6.24 -18.78
CA GLN A 121 -3.10 -4.98 -18.04
C GLN A 121 -2.17 -3.93 -18.66
N GLU A 122 -1.01 -4.34 -19.16
CA GLU A 122 -0.06 -3.43 -19.80
C GLU A 122 -0.60 -2.88 -21.13
N LEU A 123 -1.30 -3.71 -21.91
CA LEU A 123 -1.96 -3.26 -23.14
C LEU A 123 -3.15 -2.33 -22.86
N ALA A 124 -3.88 -2.56 -21.76
CA ALA A 124 -4.97 -1.68 -21.35
C ALA A 124 -4.46 -0.29 -20.92
N CYS A 125 -3.38 -0.20 -20.16
CA CYS A 125 -2.83 1.08 -19.73
C CYS A 125 -2.17 1.87 -20.88
N LEU A 126 -1.59 1.18 -21.88
CA LEU A 126 -1.09 1.80 -23.11
C LEU A 126 -2.24 2.32 -23.99
N ASN A 127 -3.36 1.60 -24.07
CA ASN A 127 -4.53 2.05 -24.82
C ASN A 127 -5.26 3.22 -24.15
N ASP A 128 -5.38 3.24 -22.83
CA ASP A 128 -5.92 4.40 -22.10
C ASP A 128 -5.05 5.64 -22.27
N SER A 129 -3.72 5.47 -22.32
CA SER A 129 -2.78 6.56 -22.61
C SER A 129 -2.96 7.13 -24.02
N ASN A 130 -3.28 6.29 -25.01
CA ASN A 130 -3.59 6.73 -26.38
C ASN A 130 -4.97 7.36 -26.52
N ASN A 131 -5.97 6.90 -25.74
CA ASN A 131 -7.32 7.46 -25.78
C ASN A 131 -7.37 8.85 -25.12
N ASN A 132 -6.61 9.06 -24.03
CA ASN A 132 -6.45 10.39 -23.43
C ASN A 132 -5.63 11.34 -24.32
N ARG A 133 -4.75 10.83 -25.17
CA ARG A 133 -3.98 11.64 -26.12
C ARG A 133 -4.80 12.08 -27.35
N ARG A 134 -5.82 11.30 -27.72
CA ARG A 134 -6.70 11.63 -28.86
C ARG A 134 -7.73 12.71 -28.54
N VAL A 135 -8.03 12.94 -27.27
CA VAL A 135 -9.00 13.97 -26.82
C VAL A 135 -8.36 15.37 -26.76
N CYS A 136 -7.04 15.48 -26.69
CA CYS A 136 -6.35 16.78 -26.62
C CYS A 136 -5.82 17.32 -27.97
N GLU A 137 -6.01 16.62 -29.09
CA GLU A 137 -5.55 17.06 -30.43
C GLU A 137 -6.66 17.66 -31.32
N SER A 138 -7.87 17.95 -30.81
CA SER A 138 -8.97 18.52 -31.62
C SER A 138 -9.42 19.93 -31.23
N SER A 139 -8.57 20.73 -30.59
CA SER A 139 -8.93 22.10 -30.19
C SER A 139 -7.82 23.09 -30.51
N ASP A 140 -7.48 23.26 -31.78
CA ASP A 140 -6.75 24.43 -32.27
C ASP A 140 -7.27 24.79 -33.68
N ASP A 141 -8.34 25.60 -33.74
CA ASP A 141 -8.64 26.43 -34.91
C ASP A 141 -9.63 27.55 -34.56
N SER A 142 -9.08 28.75 -34.30
CA SER A 142 -9.63 30.01 -34.82
C SER A 142 -8.69 31.15 -34.46
N THR A 143 -7.89 31.57 -35.45
CA THR A 143 -7.31 32.90 -35.56
C THR A 143 -8.43 33.94 -35.52
N MET A 144 -8.34 34.94 -34.63
CA MET A 144 -9.11 36.18 -34.77
C MET A 144 -8.18 37.22 -35.35
N ASP A 145 -8.40 37.46 -36.64
CA ASP A 145 -7.80 38.52 -37.44
C ASP A 145 -8.30 39.90 -36.99
N ASP A 146 -7.47 40.88 -37.34
CA ASP A 146 -7.54 42.32 -37.08
C ASP A 146 -8.86 42.98 -37.52
N ASP A 147 -9.33 43.96 -36.73
CA ASP A 147 -10.13 45.07 -37.24
C ASP A 147 -9.63 46.37 -36.58
N ASP A 148 -8.85 47.12 -37.36
CA ASP A 148 -8.58 48.54 -37.21
C ASP A 148 -9.91 49.31 -37.34
N ASP A 149 -10.19 50.24 -36.43
CA ASP A 149 -10.94 51.44 -36.83
C ASP A 149 -10.57 52.66 -35.97
N ASP A 150 -10.39 53.73 -36.72
CA ASP A 150 -9.59 54.91 -36.48
C ASP A 150 -10.41 56.08 -35.88
N MET A 151 -9.70 57.13 -35.48
CA MET A 151 -10.10 58.54 -35.44
C MET A 151 -10.72 59.20 -34.18
N ASN A 152 -9.89 60.12 -33.68
CA ASN A 152 -10.10 61.52 -33.27
C ASN A 152 -10.48 61.85 -31.80
N SER A 153 -9.55 62.35 -30.96
CA SER A 153 -8.90 63.70 -30.89
C SER A 153 -9.75 64.74 -30.10
N PRO A 154 -9.23 65.91 -29.69
CA PRO A 154 -8.53 66.11 -28.42
C PRO A 154 -9.08 67.29 -27.58
N ASP A 155 -8.65 67.39 -26.32
CA ASP A 155 -8.03 68.54 -25.60
C ASP A 155 -8.20 68.35 -24.07
#